data_AF-A0A448NY47-F1
#
_entry.id   AF-A0A448NY47-F1
#
_cell.length_a   1.000
_cell.length_b   1.000
_cell.length_c   1.000
_cell.angle_alpha   90.00
_cell.angle_beta   90.00
_cell.angle_gamma   90.00
#
_symmetry.space_group_name_H-M   'P 1'
#
loop_
_entity.id
_entity.type
_entity.pdbx_description
1 polymer ?
#
loop_
_entity_poly.entity_id
_entity_poly.type
_entity_poly.pdbx_seq_one_letter_code
_entity_poly.pdbx_strand_id
1 'polypeptide(L)'
;MADPSATDSTRASGTDYLHNGSAGGPAVPGQGSRGIPRAPEPARTAPAKRGFEATDIALIAVFAALIAVLAIIPPLFAIGAVPFALQMIAVMAAPMILGSLRGGAAVGLYLVVGLLGLPVFSGQTSGPGVLFGASGGFLLGYFFGAFVAGALATAVLRSRPRRSVLPILLYLVALVDMVVIYAFGVAGMMINAGMSLRVAVAANGLFMAVDLVKAVLVVIIAVAVFTAFPRLMPAPRRGLRAAAGD
;
A
#
# COMPACT_ATOMS: atom_id res chain seq x y z
N MET A 1 6.88 56.03 -35.76
CA MET A 1 5.70 55.82 -34.90
C MET A 1 6.13 54.90 -33.77
N ALA A 2 6.73 55.52 -32.75
CA ALA A 2 7.18 54.94 -31.50
C ALA A 2 7.36 56.14 -30.54
N ASP A 3 6.66 56.13 -29.40
CA ASP A 3 6.97 56.98 -28.26
C ASP A 3 6.87 56.14 -26.97
N PRO A 4 7.98 55.97 -26.23
CA PRO A 4 8.11 55.33 -24.93
C PRO A 4 8.24 56.35 -23.77
N SER A 5 8.13 55.84 -22.53
CA SER A 5 8.87 56.28 -21.32
C SER A 5 8.60 57.63 -20.62
N ALA A 6 8.57 57.53 -19.27
CA ALA A 6 8.94 58.51 -18.23
C ALA A 6 8.05 59.76 -18.06
N THR A 7 7.52 60.08 -16.88
CA THR A 7 8.21 60.64 -15.70
C THR A 7 7.14 60.80 -14.58
N ASP A 8 7.34 60.25 -13.38
CA ASP A 8 7.76 60.94 -12.15
C ASP A 8 7.00 62.23 -11.76
N SER A 9 6.26 62.19 -10.65
CA SER A 9 6.36 63.18 -9.56
C SER A 9 5.33 62.93 -8.43
N THR A 10 5.87 62.56 -7.27
CA THR A 10 5.71 63.31 -6.02
C THR A 10 4.29 63.67 -5.52
N ARG A 11 3.83 62.97 -4.48
CA ARG A 11 3.44 63.65 -3.23
C ARG A 11 3.41 62.71 -2.03
N ALA A 12 4.36 62.96 -1.12
CA ALA A 12 4.32 62.54 0.27
C ALA A 12 3.73 63.67 1.14
N SER A 13 3.36 63.29 2.36
CA SER A 13 3.34 64.09 3.61
C SER A 13 1.98 64.63 4.09
N GLY A 14 1.72 64.36 5.38
CA GLY A 14 0.59 64.83 6.18
C GLY A 14 0.12 63.78 7.22
N THR A 15 0.98 63.30 8.12
CA THR A 15 1.06 63.69 9.55
C THR A 15 -0.26 63.63 10.34
N ASP A 16 -0.31 62.67 11.26
CA ASP A 16 -0.63 62.81 12.70
C ASP A 16 -1.69 63.83 13.14
N TYR A 17 -2.80 63.31 13.67
CA TYR A 17 -3.49 63.89 14.82
C TYR A 17 -3.99 62.79 15.77
N LEU A 18 -3.19 62.55 16.81
CA LEU A 18 -3.64 61.96 18.07
C LEU A 18 -4.21 63.05 18.98
N HIS A 19 -5.48 62.92 19.37
CA HIS A 19 -6.04 63.49 20.61
C HIS A 19 -7.29 62.67 20.98
N ASN A 20 -7.18 61.75 21.94
CA ASN A 20 -7.49 61.93 23.37
C ASN A 20 -8.97 62.31 23.64
N GLY A 21 -9.68 61.42 24.34
CA GLY A 21 -11.09 61.63 24.73
C GLY A 21 -11.63 60.48 25.57
N SER A 22 -11.16 60.40 26.82
CA SER A 22 -11.81 59.66 27.91
C SER A 22 -13.21 60.17 28.18
N ALA A 23 -14.23 59.33 28.05
CA ALA A 23 -15.54 59.54 28.67
C ALA A 23 -16.22 58.19 28.96
N GLY A 24 -16.46 57.90 30.24
CA GLY A 24 -17.20 56.74 30.70
C GLY A 24 -18.67 56.83 30.27
N GLY A 25 -19.12 55.79 29.57
CA GLY A 25 -20.54 55.54 29.31
C GLY A 25 -21.17 54.74 30.46
N PRO A 26 -22.48 54.92 30.74
CA PRO A 26 -23.15 54.33 31.90
C PRO A 26 -23.22 52.80 31.83
N ALA A 27 -22.99 52.15 32.96
CA ALA A 27 -23.13 50.71 33.16
C ALA A 27 -24.58 50.27 32.94
N VAL A 28 -24.80 49.40 31.96
CA VAL A 28 -26.09 48.74 31.71
C VAL A 28 -26.32 47.67 32.79
N PRO A 29 -27.40 47.74 33.59
CA PRO A 29 -27.67 46.73 34.61
C PRO A 29 -28.27 45.46 34.00
N GLY A 30 -27.68 44.32 34.34
CA GLY A 30 -28.37 43.03 34.55
C GLY A 30 -29.36 42.55 33.49
N GLN A 31 -28.87 42.07 32.34
CA GLN A 31 -29.61 41.05 31.58
C GLN A 31 -29.20 39.66 32.06
N GLY A 32 -30.04 39.08 32.92
CA GLY A 32 -29.99 37.66 33.22
C GLY A 32 -30.12 36.86 31.93
N SER A 33 -29.04 36.20 31.54
CA SER A 33 -28.99 35.23 30.47
C SER A 33 -29.92 34.06 30.81
N ARG A 34 -31.20 34.17 30.42
CA ARG A 34 -32.12 33.05 30.41
C ARG A 34 -31.50 31.97 29.53
N GLY A 35 -30.99 30.92 30.17
CA GLY A 35 -30.43 29.76 29.50
C GLY A 35 -31.46 29.18 28.55
N ILE A 36 -31.20 29.33 27.25
CA ILE A 36 -31.92 28.59 26.22
C ILE A 36 -31.65 27.10 26.52
N PRO A 37 -32.68 26.25 26.73
CA PRO A 37 -32.47 24.82 26.86
C PRO A 37 -31.72 24.34 25.62
N ARG A 38 -30.48 23.86 25.78
CA ARG A 38 -29.74 23.25 24.68
C ARG A 38 -30.55 22.06 24.20
N ALA A 39 -30.95 22.07 22.93
CA ALA A 39 -31.56 20.91 22.30
C ALA A 39 -30.66 19.68 22.53
N PRO A 40 -31.23 18.49 22.79
CA PRO A 40 -30.44 17.28 22.98
C PRO A 40 -29.51 17.09 21.78
N GLU A 41 -28.20 17.05 22.01
CA GLU A 41 -27.21 16.75 20.97
C GLU A 41 -27.59 15.38 20.37
N PRO A 42 -27.85 15.28 19.06
CA PRO A 42 -28.20 14.01 18.45
C PRO A 42 -27.10 13.01 18.76
N ALA A 43 -27.47 11.91 19.43
CA ALA A 43 -26.55 10.87 19.84
C ALA A 43 -25.66 10.47 18.66
N ARG A 44 -24.35 10.62 18.81
CA ARG A 44 -23.36 10.25 17.77
C ARG A 44 -23.55 8.77 17.47
N THR A 45 -24.23 8.47 16.37
CA THR A 45 -24.37 7.11 15.86
C THR A 45 -22.98 6.53 15.67
N ALA A 46 -22.70 5.42 16.34
CA ALA A 46 -21.44 4.70 16.24
C ALA A 46 -21.08 4.44 14.77
N PRO A 47 -19.79 4.50 14.39
CA PRO A 47 -19.39 4.32 13.01
C PRO A 47 -19.78 2.90 12.54
N ALA A 48 -20.65 2.82 11.54
CA ALA A 48 -20.98 1.57 10.87
C ALA A 48 -19.70 0.90 10.35
N LYS A 49 -19.50 -0.38 10.66
CA LYS A 49 -18.40 -1.18 10.11
C LYS A 49 -18.56 -1.21 8.59
N ARG A 50 -17.70 -0.50 7.84
CA ARG A 50 -17.70 -0.55 6.37
C ARG A 50 -17.36 -1.97 5.93
N GLY A 51 -18.31 -2.64 5.29
CA GLY A 51 -18.10 -3.91 4.60
C GLY A 51 -17.24 -3.72 3.34
N PHE A 52 -16.98 -4.82 2.62
CA PHE A 52 -16.29 -4.80 1.34
C PHE A 52 -17.06 -3.93 0.34
N GLU A 53 -16.46 -2.81 -0.10
CA GLU A 53 -17.08 -1.93 -1.09
C GLU A 53 -16.83 -2.50 -2.50
N ALA A 54 -17.67 -2.16 -3.48
CA ALA A 54 -17.52 -2.64 -4.86
C ALA A 54 -16.12 -2.33 -5.45
N THR A 55 -15.52 -1.21 -5.04
CA THR A 55 -14.15 -0.83 -5.40
C THR A 55 -13.11 -1.82 -4.87
N ASP A 56 -13.29 -2.38 -3.68
CA ASP A 56 -12.33 -3.34 -3.12
C ASP A 56 -12.36 -4.66 -3.91
N ILE A 57 -13.55 -5.10 -4.33
CA ILE A 57 -13.72 -6.29 -5.18
C ILE A 57 -13.06 -6.05 -6.54
N ALA A 58 -13.29 -4.87 -7.15
CA ALA A 58 -12.68 -4.52 -8.43
C ALA A 58 -11.14 -4.50 -8.34
N LEU A 59 -10.57 -3.91 -7.27
CA LEU A 59 -9.12 -3.89 -7.05
C LEU A 59 -8.55 -5.30 -6.88
N ILE A 60 -9.22 -6.16 -6.11
CA ILE A 60 -8.82 -7.57 -5.96
C ILE A 60 -8.80 -8.27 -7.31
N ALA A 61 -9.87 -8.13 -8.10
CA ALA A 61 -10.00 -8.78 -9.39
C ALA A 61 -8.93 -8.30 -10.38
N VAL A 62 -8.68 -6.98 -10.45
CA VAL A 62 -7.67 -6.41 -11.35
C VAL A 62 -6.26 -6.86 -10.98
N PHE A 63 -5.90 -6.87 -9.69
CA PHE A 63 -4.58 -7.35 -9.28
C PHE A 63 -4.42 -8.86 -9.43
N ALA A 64 -5.47 -9.65 -9.18
CA ALA A 64 -5.45 -11.09 -9.47
C ALA A 64 -5.24 -11.36 -10.97
N ALA A 65 -5.95 -10.61 -11.84
CA ALA A 65 -5.78 -10.68 -13.28
C ALA A 65 -4.38 -10.24 -13.72
N LEU A 66 -3.82 -9.19 -13.10
CA LEU A 66 -2.45 -8.75 -13.35
C LEU A 66 -1.44 -9.87 -13.01
N ILE A 67 -1.58 -10.52 -11.86
CA ILE A 67 -0.74 -11.66 -11.47
C ILE A 67 -0.85 -12.78 -12.52
N ALA A 68 -2.06 -13.14 -12.93
CA ALA A 68 -2.29 -14.18 -13.94
C ALA A 68 -1.65 -13.84 -15.29
N VAL A 69 -1.82 -12.61 -15.79
CA VAL A 69 -1.24 -12.17 -17.06
C VAL A 69 0.29 -12.21 -17.02
N LEU A 70 0.91 -11.72 -15.94
CA LEU A 70 2.37 -11.78 -15.79
C LEU A 70 2.91 -13.21 -15.60
N ALA A 71 2.07 -14.14 -15.13
CA ALA A 71 2.42 -15.55 -14.96
C ALA A 71 2.37 -16.34 -16.28
N ILE A 72 1.44 -15.99 -17.17
CA ILE A 72 1.27 -16.66 -18.48
C ILE A 72 2.39 -16.27 -19.46
N ILE A 73 3.00 -15.09 -19.29
CA ILE A 73 4.20 -14.71 -20.05
C ILE A 73 5.24 -15.84 -19.89
N PRO A 74 5.83 -16.33 -21.01
CA PRO A 74 6.81 -17.41 -20.96
C PRO A 74 7.89 -17.16 -19.91
N PRO A 75 8.24 -18.17 -19.09
CA PRO A 75 9.32 -18.03 -18.12
C PRO A 75 10.61 -17.58 -18.80
N LEU A 76 11.34 -16.65 -18.17
CA LEU A 76 12.60 -16.15 -18.72
C LEU A 76 13.66 -17.25 -18.73
N PHE A 77 13.64 -18.09 -17.69
CA PHE A 77 14.45 -19.30 -17.55
C PHE A 77 13.81 -20.22 -16.51
N ALA A 78 14.34 -21.43 -16.36
CA ALA A 78 13.92 -22.38 -15.33
C ALA A 78 15.14 -23.08 -14.73
N ILE A 79 15.06 -23.42 -13.44
CA ILE A 79 16.06 -24.24 -12.75
C ILE A 79 15.35 -25.51 -12.29
N GLY A 80 15.66 -26.64 -12.93
CA GLY A 80 14.90 -27.87 -12.76
C GLY A 80 13.44 -27.68 -13.19
N ALA A 81 12.50 -28.10 -12.34
CA ALA A 81 11.06 -27.97 -12.59
C ALA A 81 10.45 -26.62 -12.14
N VAL A 82 11.27 -25.67 -11.66
CA VAL A 82 10.78 -24.40 -11.14
C VAL A 82 10.99 -23.30 -12.20
N PRO A 83 9.90 -22.75 -12.78
CA PRO A 83 9.99 -21.67 -13.74
C PRO A 83 10.24 -20.31 -13.07
N PHE A 84 11.03 -19.45 -13.72
CA PHE A 84 11.23 -18.07 -13.30
C PHE A 84 10.48 -17.10 -14.19
N ALA A 85 9.44 -16.45 -13.65
CA ALA A 85 8.53 -15.59 -14.40
C ALA A 85 8.49 -14.14 -13.89
N LEU A 86 7.84 -13.27 -14.67
CA LEU A 86 7.57 -11.88 -14.30
C LEU A 86 6.47 -11.76 -13.23
N GLN A 87 5.70 -12.83 -13.01
CA GLN A 87 4.65 -12.95 -12.00
C GLN A 87 5.01 -12.35 -10.64
N MET A 88 6.24 -12.58 -10.15
CA MET A 88 6.70 -12.11 -8.84
C MET A 88 6.55 -10.59 -8.66
N ILE A 89 6.65 -9.81 -9.74
CA ILE A 89 6.45 -8.35 -9.70
C ILE A 89 5.04 -8.03 -9.19
N ALA A 90 4.02 -8.67 -9.76
CA ALA A 90 2.63 -8.44 -9.39
C ALA A 90 2.30 -9.03 -8.01
N VAL A 91 2.88 -10.19 -7.67
CA VAL A 91 2.70 -10.85 -6.37
C VAL A 91 3.23 -9.97 -5.23
N MET A 92 4.37 -9.32 -5.41
CA MET A 92 4.93 -8.41 -4.41
C MET A 92 4.24 -7.04 -4.40
N ALA A 93 3.85 -6.53 -5.58
CA ALA A 93 3.20 -5.23 -5.70
C ALA A 93 1.77 -5.23 -5.13
N ALA A 94 0.98 -6.29 -5.33
CA ALA A 94 -0.40 -6.38 -4.87
C ALA A 94 -0.57 -6.11 -3.35
N PRO A 95 0.08 -6.84 -2.43
CA PRO A 95 0.00 -6.59 -1.00
C PRO A 95 0.64 -5.26 -0.60
N MET A 96 1.71 -4.85 -1.27
CA MET A 96 2.37 -3.58 -1.00
C MET A 96 1.43 -2.39 -1.27
N ILE A 97 0.66 -2.44 -2.35
CA ILE A 97 -0.24 -1.36 -2.79
C ILE A 97 -1.61 -1.43 -2.10
N LEU A 98 -2.21 -2.62 -2.02
CA LEU A 98 -3.59 -2.79 -1.55
C LEU A 98 -3.68 -2.97 -0.02
N GLY A 99 -2.56 -3.33 0.61
CA GLY A 99 -2.47 -3.73 2.02
C GLY A 99 -2.79 -5.21 2.23
N SER A 100 -2.71 -5.65 3.49
CA SER A 100 -2.76 -7.08 3.87
C SER A 100 -4.01 -7.82 3.40
N LEU A 101 -5.21 -7.30 3.69
CA LEU A 101 -6.47 -8.01 3.38
C LEU A 101 -6.75 -8.07 1.88
N ARG A 102 -6.69 -6.93 1.19
CA ARG A 102 -7.02 -6.84 -0.24
C ARG A 102 -5.92 -7.46 -1.11
N GLY A 103 -4.65 -7.28 -0.76
CA GLY A 103 -3.54 -7.92 -1.45
C GLY A 103 -3.54 -9.44 -1.24
N GLY A 104 -3.72 -9.89 0.00
CA GLY A 104 -3.88 -11.31 0.32
C GLY A 104 -5.07 -11.94 -0.41
N ALA A 105 -6.20 -11.24 -0.50
CA ALA A 105 -7.36 -11.69 -1.28
C ALA A 105 -7.11 -11.69 -2.79
N ALA A 106 -6.34 -10.75 -3.35
CA ALA A 106 -5.95 -10.76 -4.77
C ALA A 106 -5.06 -11.96 -5.10
N VAL A 107 -4.04 -12.24 -4.28
CA VAL A 107 -3.19 -13.42 -4.44
C VAL A 107 -4.00 -14.70 -4.19
N GLY A 108 -4.86 -14.72 -3.17
CA GLY A 108 -5.75 -15.85 -2.91
C GLY A 108 -6.70 -16.15 -4.05
N LEU A 109 -7.31 -15.12 -4.66
CA LEU A 109 -8.17 -15.28 -5.83
C LEU A 109 -7.39 -15.87 -7.02
N TYR A 110 -6.19 -15.36 -7.27
CA TYR A 110 -5.30 -15.92 -8.29
C TYR A 110 -5.03 -17.42 -8.06
N LEU A 111 -4.72 -17.81 -6.82
CA LEU A 111 -4.50 -19.21 -6.46
C LEU A 111 -5.76 -20.05 -6.65
N VAL A 112 -6.91 -19.59 -6.15
CA VAL A 112 -8.19 -20.31 -6.31
C VAL A 112 -8.50 -20.54 -7.78
N VAL A 113 -8.37 -19.52 -8.62
CA VAL A 113 -8.61 -19.63 -10.07
C VAL A 113 -7.70 -20.67 -10.72
N GLY A 114 -6.40 -20.66 -10.39
CA GLY A 114 -5.46 -21.66 -10.91
C GLY A 114 -5.73 -23.07 -10.40
N LEU A 115 -6.09 -23.23 -9.13
CA LEU A 115 -6.43 -24.52 -8.52
C LEU A 115 -7.73 -25.09 -9.07
N LEU A 116 -8.68 -24.25 -9.49
CA LEU A 116 -9.90 -24.66 -10.19
C LEU A 116 -9.66 -25.14 -11.63
N GLY A 117 -8.42 -25.06 -12.12
CA GLY A 117 -8.01 -25.66 -13.41
C GLY A 117 -7.72 -24.67 -14.52
N LEU A 118 -7.85 -23.36 -14.28
CA LEU A 118 -7.47 -22.37 -15.30
C LEU A 118 -5.93 -22.28 -15.38
N PRO A 119 -5.30 -22.35 -16.58
CA PRO A 119 -3.85 -22.36 -16.78
C PRO A 119 -3.20 -20.99 -16.57
N VAL A 120 -3.33 -20.46 -15.35
CA VAL A 120 -2.84 -19.14 -14.94
C VAL A 120 -1.54 -19.21 -14.14
N PHE A 121 -1.09 -20.40 -13.74
CA PHE A 121 0.21 -20.54 -13.09
C PHE A 121 1.34 -20.46 -14.11
N SER A 122 2.54 -20.11 -13.63
CA SER A 122 3.71 -20.02 -14.49
C SER A 122 3.96 -21.32 -15.27
N GLY A 123 4.35 -21.19 -16.53
CA GLY A 123 4.42 -22.32 -17.46
C GLY A 123 3.06 -22.84 -17.92
N GLN A 124 2.00 -22.03 -17.77
CA GLN A 124 0.62 -22.37 -18.14
C GLN A 124 0.09 -23.63 -17.43
N THR A 125 0.53 -23.83 -16.19
CA THR A 125 0.10 -24.95 -15.34
C THR A 125 -1.18 -24.61 -14.57
N SER A 126 -1.89 -25.62 -14.08
CA SER A 126 -3.15 -25.47 -13.33
C SER A 126 -3.51 -26.71 -12.53
N GLY A 127 -4.53 -26.55 -11.68
CA GLY A 127 -5.12 -27.61 -10.87
C GLY A 127 -4.41 -27.81 -9.53
N PRO A 128 -5.01 -28.62 -8.64
CA PRO A 128 -4.48 -28.86 -7.30
C PRO A 128 -3.15 -29.64 -7.32
N GLY A 129 -2.88 -30.40 -8.40
CA GLY A 129 -1.64 -31.15 -8.57
C GLY A 129 -0.38 -30.29 -8.49
N VAL A 130 -0.46 -29.02 -8.87
CA VAL A 130 0.68 -28.08 -8.85
C VAL A 130 1.20 -27.84 -7.43
N LEU A 131 0.34 -27.92 -6.41
CA LEU A 131 0.75 -27.78 -5.00
C LEU A 131 1.64 -28.93 -4.52
N PHE A 132 1.54 -30.09 -5.16
CA PHE A 132 2.37 -31.26 -4.88
C PHE A 132 3.63 -31.32 -5.77
N GLY A 133 3.86 -30.30 -6.62
CA GLY A 133 5.08 -30.15 -7.40
C GLY A 133 6.17 -29.36 -6.68
N ALA A 134 7.35 -29.25 -7.29
CA ALA A 134 8.49 -28.49 -6.76
C ALA A 134 8.18 -26.99 -6.58
N SER A 135 7.31 -26.43 -7.42
CA SER A 135 6.89 -25.02 -7.36
C SER A 135 5.73 -24.78 -6.36
N GLY A 136 5.10 -25.84 -5.84
CA GLY A 136 3.91 -25.73 -4.99
C GLY A 136 4.14 -24.94 -3.70
N GLY A 137 5.35 -25.05 -3.13
CA GLY A 137 5.76 -24.26 -1.97
C GLY A 137 5.74 -22.75 -2.23
N PHE A 138 6.13 -22.29 -3.43
CA PHE A 138 6.12 -20.88 -3.77
C PHE A 138 4.70 -20.32 -3.84
N LEU A 139 3.73 -21.10 -4.34
CA LEU A 139 2.32 -20.69 -4.38
C LEU A 139 1.76 -20.43 -2.98
N LEU A 140 2.06 -21.30 -2.02
CA LEU A 140 1.70 -21.08 -0.61
C LEU A 140 2.45 -19.87 -0.03
N GLY A 141 3.73 -19.75 -0.36
CA GLY A 141 4.57 -18.61 -0.01
C GLY A 141 3.98 -17.28 -0.49
N TYR A 142 3.44 -17.22 -1.71
CA TYR A 142 2.78 -16.02 -2.24
C TYR A 142 1.59 -15.61 -1.38
N PHE A 143 0.76 -16.57 -0.95
CA PHE A 143 -0.42 -16.29 -0.14
C PHE A 143 -0.03 -15.70 1.23
N PHE A 144 0.85 -16.38 1.97
CA PHE A 144 1.28 -15.92 3.29
C PHE A 144 2.14 -14.66 3.23
N GLY A 145 3.05 -14.60 2.24
CA GLY A 145 3.86 -13.43 1.94
C GLY A 145 2.99 -12.19 1.73
N ALA A 146 1.90 -12.31 0.96
CA ALA A 146 0.99 -11.20 0.73
C ALA A 146 0.36 -10.61 2.01
N PHE A 147 -0.04 -11.45 2.97
CA PHE A 147 -0.55 -10.94 4.24
C PHE A 147 0.53 -10.23 5.06
N VAL A 148 1.73 -10.81 5.11
CA VAL A 148 2.89 -10.27 5.84
C VAL A 148 3.32 -8.94 5.22
N ALA A 149 3.70 -8.96 3.94
CA ALA A 149 4.14 -7.80 3.18
C ALA A 149 3.09 -6.68 3.21
N GLY A 150 1.81 -7.02 3.04
CA GLY A 150 0.74 -6.03 3.08
C GLY A 150 0.53 -5.43 4.46
N ALA A 151 0.77 -6.19 5.54
CA ALA A 151 0.72 -5.66 6.90
C ALA A 151 1.90 -4.70 7.17
N LEU A 152 3.12 -5.08 6.75
CA LEU A 152 4.31 -4.22 6.88
C LEU A 152 4.19 -2.96 6.02
N ALA A 153 3.79 -3.06 4.76
CA ALA A 153 3.56 -1.91 3.88
C ALA A 153 2.52 -0.96 4.49
N THR A 154 1.43 -1.50 5.02
CA THR A 154 0.42 -0.71 5.73
C THR A 154 1.00 0.00 6.95
N ALA A 155 1.86 -0.65 7.72
CA ALA A 155 2.52 -0.05 8.88
C ALA A 155 3.48 1.08 8.46
N VAL A 156 4.29 0.86 7.42
CA VAL A 156 5.19 1.86 6.83
C VAL A 156 4.41 3.08 6.33
N LEU A 157 3.32 2.88 5.59
CA LEU A 157 2.53 4.00 5.06
C LEU A 157 1.83 4.78 6.18
N ARG A 158 1.41 4.11 7.25
CA ARG A 158 0.80 4.77 8.42
C ARG A 158 1.78 5.59 9.24
N SER A 159 3.08 5.25 9.26
CA SER A 159 4.09 6.03 9.98
C SER A 159 4.45 7.35 9.28
N ARG A 160 3.94 7.58 8.06
CA ARG A 160 4.17 8.80 7.26
C ARG A 160 5.67 9.15 7.14
N PRO A 161 6.51 8.22 6.65
CA PRO A 161 7.93 8.48 6.49
C PRO A 161 8.17 9.65 5.52
N ARG A 162 9.33 10.28 5.65
CA ARG A 162 9.80 11.29 4.68
C ARG A 162 9.79 10.68 3.27
N ARG A 163 9.45 11.48 2.25
CA ARG A 163 9.37 11.02 0.85
C ARG A 163 10.66 10.36 0.36
N SER A 164 11.83 10.82 0.82
CA SER A 164 13.13 10.23 0.49
C SER A 164 13.37 8.85 1.12
N VAL A 165 12.71 8.55 2.24
CA VAL A 165 12.90 7.30 3.01
C VAL A 165 11.87 6.24 2.62
N LEU A 166 10.70 6.66 2.10
CA LEU A 166 9.62 5.74 1.73
C LEU A 166 10.06 4.62 0.77
N PRO A 167 10.81 4.87 -0.33
CA PRO A 167 11.24 3.80 -1.23
C PRO A 167 12.13 2.76 -0.54
N ILE A 168 13.00 3.21 0.37
CA ILE A 168 13.91 2.34 1.13
C ILE A 168 13.09 1.41 2.04
N LEU A 169 12.11 1.95 2.76
CA LEU A 169 11.24 1.15 3.62
C LEU A 169 10.40 0.15 2.83
N LEU A 170 9.86 0.57 1.68
CA LEU A 170 9.10 -0.34 0.80
C LEU A 170 9.99 -1.43 0.19
N TYR A 171 11.25 -1.13 -0.09
CA TYR A 171 12.22 -2.14 -0.52
C TYR A 171 12.46 -3.18 0.58
N LEU A 172 12.61 -2.75 1.84
CA LEU A 172 12.70 -3.69 2.97
C LEU A 172 11.45 -4.56 3.11
N VAL A 173 10.25 -4.01 2.85
CA VAL A 173 9.01 -4.81 2.81
C VAL A 173 9.07 -5.86 1.70
N ALA A 174 9.53 -5.50 0.50
CA ALA A 174 9.75 -6.44 -0.58
C ALA A 174 10.75 -7.55 -0.22
N LEU A 175 11.83 -7.22 0.51
CA LEU A 175 12.79 -8.23 0.97
C LEU A 175 12.16 -9.22 1.97
N VAL A 176 11.34 -8.72 2.90
CA VAL A 176 10.62 -9.58 3.85
C VAL A 176 9.65 -10.50 3.11
N ASP A 177 8.90 -9.97 2.14
CA ASP A 177 8.01 -10.77 1.29
C ASP A 177 8.77 -11.87 0.56
N MET A 178 9.89 -11.52 -0.06
CA MET A 178 10.79 -12.45 -0.74
C MET A 178 11.25 -13.56 0.21
N VAL A 179 11.73 -13.22 1.42
CA VAL A 179 12.16 -14.22 2.41
C VAL A 179 11.04 -15.19 2.76
N VAL A 180 9.81 -14.71 2.97
CA VAL A 180 8.65 -15.59 3.25
C VAL A 180 8.40 -16.51 2.06
N ILE A 181 8.33 -15.97 0.85
CA ILE A 181 8.07 -16.72 -0.38
C ILE A 181 9.11 -17.83 -0.58
N TYR A 182 10.40 -17.50 -0.48
CA TYR A 182 11.48 -18.47 -0.66
C TYR A 182 11.56 -19.48 0.49
N ALA A 183 11.20 -19.12 1.72
CA ALA A 183 11.13 -20.08 2.82
C ALA A 183 10.11 -21.19 2.54
N PHE A 184 8.91 -20.82 2.10
CA PHE A 184 7.90 -21.80 1.68
C PHE A 184 8.29 -22.53 0.40
N GLY A 185 8.93 -21.85 -0.56
CA GLY A 185 9.44 -22.47 -1.79
C GLY A 185 10.50 -23.55 -1.53
N VAL A 186 11.49 -23.26 -0.69
CA VAL A 186 12.52 -24.22 -0.26
C VAL A 186 11.88 -25.38 0.49
N ALA A 187 10.96 -25.12 1.44
CA ALA A 187 10.26 -26.17 2.15
C ALA A 187 9.46 -27.09 1.20
N GLY A 188 8.76 -26.51 0.23
CA GLY A 188 8.04 -27.26 -0.80
C GLY A 188 8.96 -28.11 -1.68
N MET A 189 10.11 -27.59 -2.10
CA MET A 189 11.10 -28.38 -2.86
C MET A 189 11.68 -29.53 -2.03
N MET A 190 11.91 -29.34 -0.73
CA MET A 190 12.38 -30.41 0.14
C MET A 190 11.34 -31.53 0.29
N ILE A 191 10.08 -31.15 0.52
CA ILE A 191 8.99 -32.10 0.79
C ILE A 191 8.52 -32.80 -0.50
N ASN A 192 8.28 -32.03 -1.56
CA ASN A 192 7.64 -32.54 -2.78
C ASN A 192 8.65 -33.09 -3.79
N ALA A 193 9.84 -32.48 -3.88
CA ALA A 193 10.86 -32.86 -4.87
C ALA A 193 12.01 -33.67 -4.25
N GLY A 194 11.97 -33.97 -2.94
CA GLY A 194 12.99 -34.76 -2.24
C GLY A 194 14.37 -34.13 -2.22
N MET A 195 14.47 -32.82 -2.46
CA MET A 195 15.76 -32.12 -2.51
C MET A 195 16.34 -31.94 -1.11
N SER A 196 17.67 -32.11 -0.98
CA SER A 196 18.36 -31.69 0.25
C SER A 196 18.29 -30.16 0.41
N LEU A 197 18.30 -29.66 1.65
CA LEU A 197 18.26 -28.23 1.95
C LEU A 197 19.31 -27.43 1.16
N ARG A 198 20.55 -27.94 1.10
CA ARG A 198 21.65 -27.28 0.39
C ARG A 198 21.36 -27.13 -1.10
N VAL A 199 20.79 -28.16 -1.73
CA VAL A 199 20.43 -28.13 -3.16
C VAL A 199 19.25 -27.20 -3.39
N ALA A 200 18.21 -27.26 -2.55
CA ALA A 200 17.04 -26.39 -2.65
C ALA A 200 17.39 -24.91 -2.49
N VAL A 201 18.29 -24.56 -1.56
CA VAL A 201 18.77 -23.18 -1.38
C VAL A 201 19.64 -22.75 -2.56
N ALA A 202 20.57 -23.60 -3.00
CA ALA A 202 21.44 -23.29 -4.15
C ALA A 202 20.64 -23.07 -5.44
N ALA A 203 19.60 -23.86 -5.68
CA ALA A 203 18.72 -23.74 -6.85
C ALA A 203 18.00 -22.38 -6.91
N ASN A 204 17.75 -21.75 -5.76
CA ASN A 204 17.11 -20.44 -5.69
C ASN A 204 18.07 -19.26 -5.80
N GLY A 205 19.38 -19.47 -5.71
CA GLY A 205 20.35 -18.37 -5.63
C GLY A 205 20.24 -17.38 -6.78
N LEU A 206 20.08 -17.88 -8.01
CA LEU A 206 19.90 -17.03 -9.19
C LEU A 206 18.53 -16.34 -9.20
N PHE A 207 17.46 -17.04 -8.79
CA PHE A 207 16.13 -16.44 -8.71
C PHE A 207 16.11 -15.27 -7.71
N MET A 208 16.69 -15.45 -6.53
CA MET A 208 16.81 -14.41 -5.51
C MET A 208 17.60 -13.20 -6.01
N ALA A 209 18.72 -13.43 -6.72
CA ALA A 209 19.54 -12.34 -7.26
C ALA A 209 18.76 -11.48 -8.26
N VAL A 210 17.99 -12.11 -9.16
CA VAL A 210 17.17 -11.38 -10.13
C VAL A 210 15.95 -10.74 -9.47
N ASP A 211 15.35 -11.38 -8.47
CA ASP A 211 14.21 -10.82 -7.73
C ASP A 211 14.59 -9.61 -6.87
N LEU A 212 15.84 -9.52 -6.37
CA LEU A 212 16.35 -8.30 -5.73
C LEU A 212 16.30 -7.10 -6.68
N VAL A 213 16.65 -7.31 -7.96
CA VAL A 213 16.56 -6.26 -8.98
C VAL A 213 15.10 -5.94 -9.29
N LYS A 214 14.24 -6.96 -9.44
CA LYS A 214 12.79 -6.75 -9.63
C LYS A 214 12.13 -6.04 -8.45
N ALA A 215 12.60 -6.23 -7.23
CA ALA A 215 12.08 -5.56 -6.05
C ALA A 215 12.26 -4.03 -6.16
N VAL A 216 13.32 -3.55 -6.81
CA VAL A 216 13.47 -2.12 -7.13
C VAL A 216 12.35 -1.65 -8.06
N LEU A 217 12.03 -2.42 -9.10
CA LEU A 217 10.92 -2.12 -10.01
C LEU A 217 9.57 -2.14 -9.28
N VAL A 218 9.33 -3.10 -8.40
CA VAL A 218 8.12 -3.17 -7.56
C VAL A 218 7.97 -1.90 -6.71
N VAL A 219 9.05 -1.42 -6.10
CA VAL A 219 9.05 -0.20 -5.30
C VAL A 219 8.76 1.02 -6.17
N ILE A 220 9.36 1.12 -7.36
CA ILE A 220 9.07 2.21 -8.32
C ILE A 220 7.59 2.22 -8.68
N ILE A 221 7.02 1.05 -9.02
CA ILE A 221 5.58 0.90 -9.33
C ILE A 221 4.73 1.33 -8.14
N ALA A 222 5.03 0.84 -6.93
CA ALA A 222 4.25 1.16 -5.73
C ALA A 222 4.27 2.66 -5.43
N VAL A 223 5.44 3.31 -5.49
CA VAL A 223 5.57 4.76 -5.28
C VAL A 223 4.81 5.55 -6.37
N ALA A 224 4.89 5.13 -7.63
CA ALA A 224 4.15 5.75 -8.72
C ALA A 224 2.63 5.64 -8.49
N VAL A 225 2.13 4.46 -8.11
CA VAL A 225 0.72 4.24 -7.80
C VAL A 225 0.27 5.08 -6.62
N PHE A 226 1.06 5.19 -5.55
CA PHE A 226 0.71 6.03 -4.40
C PHE A 226 0.71 7.53 -4.74
N THR A 227 1.53 7.95 -5.70
CA THR A 227 1.59 9.33 -6.18
C THR A 227 0.39 9.65 -7.08
N ALA A 228 0.01 8.72 -7.97
CA ALA A 228 -1.12 8.87 -8.88
C ALA A 228 -2.49 8.68 -8.20
N PHE A 229 -2.58 7.77 -7.23
CA PHE A 229 -3.81 7.42 -6.52
C PHE A 229 -3.63 7.50 -4.99
N PRO A 230 -3.53 8.71 -4.41
CA PRO A 230 -3.35 8.88 -2.96
C PRO A 230 -4.45 8.25 -2.09
N ARG A 231 -5.64 8.00 -2.68
CA ARG A 231 -6.77 7.34 -2.00
C ARG A 231 -6.49 5.90 -1.59
N LEU A 232 -5.49 5.24 -2.20
CA LEU A 232 -5.09 3.88 -1.82
C LEU A 232 -4.24 3.85 -0.54
N MET A 233 -3.76 4.99 -0.06
CA MET A 233 -3.01 5.06 1.19
C MET A 233 -3.92 4.77 2.40
N PRO A 234 -3.51 3.90 3.34
CA PRO A 234 -4.28 3.63 4.56
C PRO A 234 -4.57 4.90 5.37
N ALA A 235 -5.83 5.08 5.79
CA ALA A 235 -6.22 6.19 6.66
C ALA A 235 -5.54 6.11 8.04
N PRO A 236 -5.20 7.25 8.69
CA PRO A 236 -4.61 7.27 10.02
C PRO A 236 -5.53 6.65 11.08
N ARG A 237 -4.95 5.93 12.05
CA ARG A 237 -5.67 5.54 13.27
C ARG A 237 -6.00 6.81 14.07
N ARG A 238 -7.26 7.24 14.06
CA ARG A 238 -7.75 8.40 14.85
C ARG A 238 -7.82 8.16 16.38
N GLY A 239 -7.25 7.07 16.91
CA GLY A 239 -7.66 6.52 18.22
C GLY A 239 -6.70 6.59 19.40
N LEU A 240 -5.47 7.10 19.28
CA LEU A 240 -4.49 7.01 20.40
C LEU A 240 -3.96 8.34 20.94
N ARG A 241 -4.39 9.49 20.41
CA ARG A 241 -4.04 10.81 20.95
C ARG A 241 -5.08 11.39 21.91
N ALA A 242 -6.28 10.78 21.98
CA ALA A 242 -7.32 11.21 22.92
C ALA A 242 -7.18 10.58 24.32
N ALA A 243 -6.26 9.63 24.52
CA ALA A 243 -6.06 8.92 25.78
C ALA A 243 -4.69 9.17 26.44
N ALA A 244 -3.90 10.10 25.87
CA ALA A 244 -2.58 10.49 26.40
C ALA A 244 -2.55 11.97 26.79
N GLY A 245 -3.73 12.55 27.04
CA GLY A 245 -3.93 13.96 27.36
C GLY A 245 -4.83 14.18 28.58
N ASP A 246 -4.90 13.19 29.47
CA ASP A 246 -5.46 13.30 30.83
C ASP A 246 -4.35 13.00 31.83
#